data_AF-A0A9X2YIJ3-F1
#
_entry.id   AF-A0A9X2YIJ3-F1
#
_cell.length_a   1.000
_cell.length_b   1.000
_cell.length_c   1.000
_cell.angle_alpha   90.00
_cell.angle_beta   90.00
_cell.angle_gamma   90.00
#
_symmetry.space_group_name_H-M   'P 1'
#
loop_
_entity.id
_entity.type
_entity.pdbx_description
1 polymer ?
#
loop_
_entity_poly.entity_id
_entity_poly.type
_entity_poly.pdbx_seq_one_letter_code
_entity_poly.pdbx_strand_id
1 'polypeptide(L)'
;IIKGQKTFISGIDQAQAVLVVGRTEDHKTGNLKPALFVLPTDTPGLSWTKIDMEIISPEAQFQVFLDDVRVPADALVGSEDAAIAQLFAGLNPERIMGAASAIGMGRFAIDKAVEYVKTRQVWKVPIGSHQGLSHPLAQNHIEIELAKLMMQKAAALYDSGDDFGAAEAANMAKYAAGEASVRA
;
A
#
# COMPACT_ATOMS: atom_id res chain seq x y z
N ILE A 1 -4.26 24.49 14.20
CA ILE A 1 -3.05 24.86 13.43
C ILE A 1 -2.19 23.62 13.32
N ILE A 2 -1.71 23.28 12.13
CA ILE A 2 -0.87 22.12 11.90
C ILE A 2 0.52 22.60 11.47
N LYS A 3 1.56 22.09 12.14
CA LYS A 3 2.95 22.30 11.75
C LYS A 3 3.67 20.96 11.62
N GLY A 4 4.54 20.82 10.63
CA GLY A 4 5.43 19.68 10.53
C GLY A 4 5.81 19.33 9.09
N GLN A 5 6.31 18.11 8.93
CA GLN A 5 6.80 17.59 7.66
C GLN A 5 6.40 16.12 7.51
N LYS A 6 6.12 15.71 6.28
CA LYS A 6 5.91 14.32 5.88
C LYS A 6 6.79 13.98 4.68
N THR A 7 7.16 12.72 4.56
CA THR A 7 8.05 12.20 3.52
C THR A 7 7.38 10.96 2.91
N PHE A 8 7.67 10.70 1.63
CA PHE A 8 7.07 9.62 0.84
C PHE A 8 5.55 9.74 0.73
N ILE A 9 5.08 10.97 0.47
CA ILE A 9 3.68 11.19 0.13
C ILE A 9 3.52 10.96 -1.36
N SER A 10 2.80 9.90 -1.70
CA SER A 10 2.40 9.52 -3.05
C SER A 10 1.40 10.49 -3.65
N GLY A 11 1.63 10.92 -4.90
CA GLY A 11 0.59 11.48 -5.78
C GLY A 11 -0.04 12.81 -5.35
N ILE A 12 0.61 13.60 -4.48
CA ILE A 12 0.06 14.89 -4.02
C ILE A 12 -0.11 15.92 -5.15
N ASP A 13 0.66 15.77 -6.23
CA ASP A 13 0.57 16.59 -7.45
C ASP A 13 -0.71 16.34 -8.25
N GLN A 14 -1.39 15.22 -8.00
CA GLN A 14 -2.63 14.81 -8.68
C GLN A 14 -3.84 14.80 -7.73
N ALA A 15 -3.61 14.79 -6.42
CA ALA A 15 -4.65 14.76 -5.41
C ALA A 15 -5.34 16.12 -5.22
N GLN A 16 -6.65 16.10 -5.00
CA GLN A 16 -7.42 17.30 -4.62
C GLN A 16 -7.36 17.58 -3.11
N ALA A 17 -7.11 16.54 -2.30
CA ALA A 17 -6.99 16.63 -0.86
C ALA A 17 -6.03 15.58 -0.33
N VAL A 18 -5.47 15.82 0.86
CA VAL A 18 -4.58 14.92 1.58
C VAL A 18 -5.12 14.58 2.96
N LEU A 19 -4.93 13.32 3.34
CA LEU A 19 -5.12 12.84 4.71
C LEU A 19 -3.84 13.09 5.51
N VAL A 20 -3.94 13.88 6.57
CA VAL A 20 -2.82 14.25 7.43
C VAL A 20 -3.01 13.66 8.82
N VAL A 21 -2.16 12.70 9.16
CA VAL A 21 -2.03 12.22 10.54
C VAL A 21 -1.17 13.19 11.34
N GLY A 22 -1.80 13.91 12.26
CA GLY A 22 -1.16 14.82 13.21
C GLY A 22 -1.27 14.32 14.65
N ARG A 23 -0.87 15.19 15.59
CA ARG A 23 -1.12 15.02 17.02
C ARG A 23 -1.78 16.27 17.56
N THR A 24 -2.87 16.11 18.30
CA THR A 24 -3.52 17.18 19.07
C THR A 24 -3.11 17.06 20.54
N GLU A 25 -3.05 18.18 21.24
CA GLU A 25 -2.78 18.23 22.68
C GLU A 25 -4.10 18.34 23.44
N ASP A 26 -4.33 17.41 24.37
CA ASP A 26 -5.47 17.46 25.26
C ASP A 26 -5.28 18.61 26.27
N HIS A 27 -6.14 19.62 26.19
CA HIS A 27 -6.00 20.84 27.01
C HIS A 27 -6.14 20.58 28.53
N LYS A 28 -6.69 19.44 28.96
CA LYS A 28 -6.84 19.09 30.39
C LYS A 28 -5.64 18.32 30.92
N THR A 29 -5.02 17.50 30.07
CA THR A 29 -3.97 16.55 30.50
C THR A 29 -2.58 16.83 29.92
N GLY A 30 -2.48 17.64 28.87
CA GLY A 30 -1.25 17.86 28.09
C GLY A 30 -0.85 16.65 27.24
N ASN A 31 -1.65 15.58 27.23
CA ASN A 31 -1.32 14.37 26.48
C ASN A 31 -1.53 14.59 24.98
N LEU A 32 -0.60 14.07 24.19
CA LEU A 32 -0.72 14.07 22.74
C LEU A 32 -1.60 12.90 22.28
N LYS A 33 -2.64 13.20 21.51
CA LYS A 33 -3.53 12.22 20.87
C LYS A 33 -3.33 12.23 19.36
N PRO A 34 -3.33 11.07 18.67
CA PRO A 34 -3.34 11.05 17.22
C PRO A 34 -4.64 11.64 16.69
N ALA A 35 -4.57 12.41 15.61
CA ALA A 35 -5.72 12.98 14.93
C ALA A 35 -5.53 12.89 13.41
N LEU A 36 -6.63 12.70 12.69
CA LEU A 36 -6.63 12.61 11.24
C LEU A 36 -7.38 13.81 10.66
N PHE A 37 -6.74 14.53 9.74
CA PHE A 37 -7.32 15.70 9.07
C PHE A 37 -7.41 15.47 7.57
N VAL A 38 -8.44 16.00 6.90
CA VAL A 38 -8.51 16.09 5.44
C VAL A 38 -8.31 17.53 5.02
N LEU A 39 -7.28 17.79 4.22
CA LEU A 39 -6.91 19.14 3.78
C LEU A 39 -6.90 19.22 2.25
N PRO A 40 -7.51 20.25 1.62
CA PRO A 40 -7.25 20.55 0.21
C PRO A 40 -5.75 20.72 -0.07
N THR A 41 -5.28 20.27 -1.22
CA THR A 41 -3.84 20.37 -1.58
C THR A 41 -3.36 21.79 -1.83
N ASP A 42 -4.29 22.74 -2.01
CA ASP A 42 -4.03 24.18 -2.15
C ASP A 42 -4.17 24.96 -0.82
N THR A 43 -4.31 24.28 0.32
CA THR A 43 -4.45 24.93 1.63
C THR A 43 -3.24 25.82 1.92
N PRO A 44 -3.44 27.11 2.31
CA PRO A 44 -2.34 28.00 2.66
C PRO A 44 -1.42 27.43 3.75
N GLY A 45 -0.11 27.50 3.51
CA GLY A 45 0.93 26.93 4.38
C GLY A 45 1.30 25.48 4.06
N LEU A 46 0.56 24.81 3.17
CA LEU A 46 0.93 23.50 2.64
C LEU A 46 1.81 23.71 1.39
N SER A 47 2.98 23.10 1.38
CA SER A 47 3.86 23.06 0.20
C SER A 47 4.51 21.69 0.07
N TRP A 48 5.05 21.39 -1.12
CA TRP A 48 5.66 20.09 -1.38
C TRP A 48 6.78 20.17 -2.41
N THR A 49 7.71 19.23 -2.32
CA THR A 49 8.84 19.08 -3.24
C THR A 49 8.92 17.62 -3.68
N LYS A 50 9.08 17.40 -4.99
CA LYS A 50 9.24 16.05 -5.55
C LYS A 50 10.53 15.41 -5.05
N ILE A 51 10.47 14.12 -4.74
CA ILE A 51 11.59 13.26 -4.41
C ILE A 51 11.95 12.48 -5.68
N ASP A 52 13.22 12.54 -6.08
CA ASP A 52 13.72 11.71 -7.18
C ASP A 52 13.86 10.26 -6.71
N MET A 53 13.15 9.36 -7.41
CA MET A 53 13.10 7.93 -7.09
C MET A 53 13.86 7.13 -8.15
N GLU A 54 14.55 6.07 -7.73
CA GLU A 54 15.25 5.15 -8.64
C GLU A 54 14.26 4.35 -9.50
N ILE A 55 13.08 4.04 -8.96
CA ILE A 55 12.03 3.31 -9.65
C ILE A 55 11.20 4.29 -10.51
N ILE A 56 11.09 3.99 -11.80
CA ILE A 56 10.20 4.70 -12.71
C ILE A 56 8.77 4.22 -12.45
N SER A 57 7.95 5.08 -11.85
CA SER A 57 6.54 4.85 -11.55
C SER A 57 5.70 5.99 -12.13
N PRO A 58 4.47 5.73 -12.60
CA PRO A 58 3.52 6.80 -12.95
C PRO A 58 3.14 7.67 -11.75
N GLU A 59 3.29 7.16 -10.53
CA GLU A 59 3.08 7.89 -9.29
C GLU A 59 4.41 8.45 -8.75
N ALA A 60 4.46 9.77 -8.53
CA ALA A 60 5.60 10.45 -7.94
C ALA A 60 5.52 10.50 -6.40
N GLN A 61 6.70 10.62 -5.78
CA GLN A 61 6.86 10.73 -4.32
C GLN A 61 7.25 12.16 -3.94
N PHE A 62 6.74 12.63 -2.81
CA PHE A 62 6.93 14.01 -2.38
C PHE A 62 7.31 14.12 -0.91
N GLN A 63 8.09 15.14 -0.60
CA GLN A 63 8.22 15.70 0.73
C GLN A 63 7.20 16.82 0.87
N VAL A 64 6.41 16.78 1.95
CA VAL A 64 5.31 17.73 2.21
C VAL A 64 5.63 18.51 3.48
N PHE A 65 5.48 19.81 3.41
CA PHE A 65 5.72 20.75 4.50
C PHE A 65 4.40 21.42 4.88
N LEU A 66 4.13 21.46 6.18
CA LEU A 66 2.99 22.15 6.78
C LEU A 66 3.54 23.26 7.66
N ASP A 67 3.48 24.49 7.16
CA ASP A 67 3.91 25.70 7.88
C ASP A 67 2.68 26.49 8.33
N ASP A 68 2.38 26.42 9.62
CA ASP A 68 1.26 27.11 10.27
C ASP A 68 -0.10 26.97 9.54
N VAL A 69 -0.36 25.77 9.01
CA VAL A 69 -1.57 25.45 8.26
C VAL A 69 -2.79 25.60 9.17
N ARG A 70 -3.66 26.56 8.83
CA ARG A 70 -4.91 26.81 9.55
C ARG A 70 -6.02 26.01 8.90
N VAL A 71 -6.70 25.20 9.71
CA VAL A 71 -7.73 24.26 9.25
C VAL A 71 -8.98 24.49 10.09
N PRO A 72 -10.18 24.46 9.47
CA PRO A 72 -11.43 24.52 10.21
C PRO A 72 -11.64 23.24 11.03
N ALA A 73 -12.52 23.29 12.04
CA ALA A 73 -12.76 22.15 12.93
C ALA A 73 -13.39 20.94 12.21
N ASP A 74 -14.14 21.17 11.13
CA ASP A 74 -14.74 20.14 10.28
C ASP A 74 -13.74 19.44 9.35
N ALA A 75 -12.48 19.90 9.30
CA ALA A 75 -11.40 19.17 8.65
C ALA A 75 -10.98 17.92 9.45
N LEU A 76 -11.36 17.82 10.73
CA LEU A 76 -11.11 16.64 11.56
C LEU A 76 -11.98 15.48 11.07
N VAL A 77 -11.35 14.35 10.76
CA VAL A 77 -12.06 13.12 10.43
C VAL A 77 -12.57 12.50 11.75
N GLY A 78 -13.88 12.25 11.81
CA GLY A 78 -14.57 11.73 12.99
C GLY A 78 -14.44 12.61 14.24
N SER A 79 -13.98 12.07 15.38
CA SER A 79 -13.98 12.80 16.66
C SER A 79 -12.60 12.94 17.28
N GLU A 80 -12.42 13.93 18.15
CA GLU A 80 -11.17 14.17 18.89
C GLU A 80 -10.76 13.00 19.80
N ASP A 81 -11.74 12.18 20.19
CA ASP A 81 -11.55 10.97 20.99
C ASP A 81 -11.46 9.69 20.14
N ALA A 82 -11.67 9.79 18.83
CA ALA A 82 -11.42 8.69 17.92
C ALA A 82 -9.90 8.49 17.84
N ALA A 83 -9.42 7.46 18.54
CA ALA A 83 -8.01 7.08 18.53
C ALA A 83 -7.55 6.59 17.13
N ILE A 84 -6.49 5.78 17.06
CA ILE A 84 -5.93 5.21 15.81
C ILE A 84 -6.96 4.35 15.02
N ALA A 85 -8.16 4.09 15.54
CA ALA A 85 -9.21 3.31 14.89
C ALA A 85 -9.51 3.78 13.44
N GLN A 86 -9.58 5.09 13.19
CA GLN A 86 -9.82 5.64 11.85
C GLN A 86 -8.65 5.36 10.89
N LEU A 87 -7.43 5.37 11.41
CA LEU A 87 -6.25 5.02 10.63
C LEU A 87 -6.31 3.54 10.23
N PHE A 88 -6.67 2.65 11.17
CA PHE A 88 -6.77 1.22 10.90
C PHE A 88 -7.91 0.87 9.95
N ALA A 89 -9.01 1.63 9.96
CA ALA A 89 -10.09 1.48 8.99
C ALA A 89 -9.61 1.64 7.54
N GLY A 90 -8.58 2.46 7.29
CA GLY A 90 -7.94 2.59 5.98
C GLY A 90 -6.82 1.56 5.71
N LEU A 91 -6.00 1.25 6.73
CA LEU A 91 -4.81 0.41 6.56
C LEU A 91 -5.11 -1.05 6.21
N ASN A 92 -6.20 -1.63 6.72
CA ASN A 92 -6.55 -3.01 6.40
C ASN A 92 -6.94 -3.19 4.91
N PRO A 93 -7.88 -2.38 4.37
CA PRO A 93 -8.13 -2.33 2.94
C PRO A 93 -6.89 -2.06 2.10
N GLU A 94 -6.04 -1.13 2.53
CA GLU A 94 -4.79 -0.80 1.83
C GLU A 94 -3.88 -2.04 1.69
N ARG A 95 -3.71 -2.83 2.75
CA ARG A 95 -2.93 -4.08 2.71
C ARG A 95 -3.53 -5.11 1.78
N ILE A 96 -4.86 -5.24 1.76
CA ILE A 96 -5.57 -6.17 0.87
C ILE A 96 -5.37 -5.75 -0.59
N MET A 97 -5.53 -4.46 -0.91
CA MET A 97 -5.27 -3.92 -2.25
C MET A 97 -3.80 -4.07 -2.66
N GLY A 98 -2.87 -3.81 -1.73
CA GLY A 98 -1.44 -4.00 -1.96
C GLY A 98 -1.08 -5.46 -2.26
N ALA A 99 -1.67 -6.41 -1.52
CA ALA A 99 -1.53 -7.82 -1.81
C ALA A 99 -2.09 -8.19 -3.19
N ALA A 100 -3.29 -7.69 -3.54
CA ALA A 100 -3.90 -7.90 -4.86
C ALA A 100 -3.00 -7.41 -6.01
N SER A 101 -2.44 -6.21 -5.86
CA SER A 101 -1.50 -5.63 -6.83
C SER A 101 -0.24 -6.50 -6.99
N ALA A 102 0.39 -6.91 -5.88
CA ALA A 102 1.56 -7.79 -5.90
C ALA A 102 1.27 -9.15 -6.54
N ILE A 103 0.12 -9.76 -6.25
CA ILE A 103 -0.32 -11.01 -6.91
C ILE A 103 -0.44 -10.80 -8.43
N GLY A 104 -1.04 -9.68 -8.86
CA GLY A 104 -1.16 -9.34 -10.28
C GLY A 104 0.20 -9.19 -10.96
N MET A 105 1.14 -8.48 -10.33
CA MET A 105 2.50 -8.32 -10.82
C MET A 105 3.24 -9.67 -10.92
N GLY A 106 3.17 -10.50 -9.89
CA GLY A 106 3.79 -11.83 -9.91
C GLY A 106 3.21 -12.75 -10.99
N ARG A 107 1.89 -12.72 -11.21
CA ARG A 107 1.27 -13.43 -12.35
C ARG A 107 1.81 -12.94 -13.67
N PHE A 108 1.87 -11.63 -13.87
CA PHE A 108 2.38 -11.04 -15.10
C PHE A 108 3.84 -11.44 -15.35
N ALA A 109 4.70 -11.42 -14.32
CA ALA A 109 6.10 -11.85 -14.43
C ALA A 109 6.21 -13.33 -14.83
N ILE A 110 5.47 -14.21 -14.16
CA ILE A 110 5.43 -15.64 -14.49
C ILE A 110 4.92 -15.86 -15.91
N ASP A 111 3.84 -15.20 -16.32
CA ASP A 111 3.27 -15.34 -17.66
C ASP A 111 4.29 -14.93 -18.74
N LYS A 112 5.03 -13.84 -18.50
CA LYS A 112 6.12 -13.40 -19.39
C LYS A 112 7.27 -14.40 -19.45
N ALA A 113 7.67 -14.95 -18.30
CA ALA A 113 8.68 -15.99 -18.25
C ALA A 113 8.22 -17.25 -19.00
N VAL A 114 6.98 -17.69 -18.77
CA VAL A 114 6.36 -18.85 -19.43
C VAL A 114 6.27 -18.67 -20.95
N GLU A 115 5.88 -17.48 -21.42
CA GLU A 115 5.86 -17.12 -22.84
C GLU A 115 7.25 -17.29 -23.45
N TYR A 116 8.29 -16.79 -22.79
CA TYR A 116 9.66 -16.85 -23.28
C TYR A 116 10.24 -18.27 -23.28
N VAL A 117 10.06 -19.03 -22.20
CA VAL A 117 10.66 -20.38 -22.09
C VAL A 117 10.02 -21.39 -23.05
N LYS A 118 8.80 -21.12 -23.54
CA LYS A 118 8.12 -21.91 -24.58
C LYS A 118 8.71 -21.71 -25.97
N THR A 119 9.24 -20.51 -26.28
CA THR A 119 9.72 -20.19 -27.63
C THR A 119 11.25 -20.24 -27.73
N ARG A 120 11.96 -19.89 -26.66
CA ARG A 120 13.43 -19.90 -26.64
C ARG A 120 13.94 -21.33 -26.69
N GLN A 121 14.79 -21.63 -27.67
CA GLN A 121 15.41 -22.94 -27.80
C GLN A 121 16.92 -22.87 -27.59
N VAL A 122 17.43 -23.84 -26.84
CA VAL A 122 18.85 -24.19 -26.74
C VAL A 122 18.90 -25.72 -26.77
N TRP A 123 19.93 -26.31 -27.37
CA TRP A 123 20.06 -27.78 -27.47
C TRP A 123 18.86 -28.49 -28.12
N LYS A 124 18.21 -27.84 -29.11
CA LYS A 124 17.14 -28.37 -29.98
C LYS A 124 15.75 -28.53 -29.36
N VAL A 125 15.55 -28.12 -28.11
CA VAL A 125 14.22 -28.11 -27.45
C VAL A 125 13.93 -26.74 -26.80
N PRO A 126 12.66 -26.38 -26.57
CA PRO A 126 12.32 -25.23 -25.75
C PRO A 126 12.94 -25.33 -24.36
N ILE A 127 13.53 -24.24 -23.87
CA ILE A 127 14.23 -24.24 -22.58
C ILE A 127 13.29 -24.56 -21.41
N GLY A 128 11.99 -24.29 -21.55
CA GLY A 128 10.97 -24.65 -20.56
C GLY A 128 10.79 -26.16 -20.35
N SER A 129 11.34 -27.01 -21.21
CA SER A 129 11.37 -28.47 -21.00
C SER A 129 12.39 -28.90 -19.94
N HIS A 130 13.32 -28.03 -19.57
CA HIS A 130 14.35 -28.34 -18.57
C HIS A 130 13.85 -28.05 -17.16
N GLN A 131 14.00 -29.03 -16.26
CA GLN A 131 13.58 -28.95 -14.87
C GLN A 131 14.15 -27.76 -14.09
N GLY A 132 15.34 -27.29 -14.47
CA GLY A 132 15.97 -26.11 -13.86
C GLY A 132 15.21 -24.80 -14.09
N LEU A 133 14.28 -24.76 -15.05
CA LEU A 133 13.38 -23.63 -15.29
C LEU A 133 11.94 -23.97 -14.95
N SER A 134 11.46 -25.16 -15.31
CA SER A 134 10.05 -25.51 -15.09
C SER A 134 9.70 -25.71 -13.61
N HIS A 135 10.59 -26.26 -12.78
CA HIS A 135 10.30 -26.44 -11.36
C HIS A 135 10.22 -25.09 -10.60
N PRO A 136 11.18 -24.16 -10.75
CA PRO A 136 11.06 -22.84 -10.13
C PRO A 136 9.82 -22.07 -10.58
N LEU A 137 9.48 -22.11 -11.88
CA LEU A 137 8.27 -21.45 -12.39
C LEU A 137 7.00 -22.05 -11.78
N ALA A 138 6.93 -23.37 -11.63
CA ALA A 138 5.81 -24.05 -10.98
C ALA A 138 5.72 -23.66 -9.49
N GLN A 139 6.86 -23.59 -8.79
CA GLN A 139 6.92 -23.18 -7.39
C GLN A 139 6.43 -21.73 -7.21
N ASN A 140 6.92 -20.79 -8.02
CA ASN A 140 6.50 -19.39 -7.98
C ASN A 140 5.00 -19.25 -8.25
N HIS A 141 4.46 -20.03 -9.21
CA HIS A 141 3.02 -20.05 -9.48
C HIS A 141 2.22 -20.51 -8.27
N ILE A 142 2.64 -21.60 -7.61
CA ILE A 142 1.99 -22.10 -6.39
C ILE A 142 1.99 -21.03 -5.30
N GLU A 143 3.13 -20.37 -5.06
CA GLU A 143 3.26 -19.34 -4.02
C GLU A 143 2.36 -18.13 -4.28
N ILE A 144 2.21 -17.71 -5.54
CA ILE A 144 1.28 -16.64 -5.94
C ILE A 144 -0.18 -17.05 -5.69
N GLU A 145 -0.57 -18.29 -6.01
CA GLU A 145 -1.93 -18.78 -5.72
C GLU A 145 -2.19 -18.88 -4.20
N LEU A 146 -1.19 -19.33 -3.42
CA LEU A 146 -1.30 -19.37 -1.95
C LEU A 146 -1.47 -17.96 -1.36
N ALA A 147 -0.68 -16.99 -1.81
CA ALA A 147 -0.82 -15.59 -1.40
C ALA A 147 -2.20 -15.02 -1.76
N LYS A 148 -2.73 -15.38 -2.95
CA LYS A 148 -4.09 -15.01 -3.36
C LYS A 148 -5.16 -15.58 -2.43
N LEU A 149 -5.07 -16.85 -2.04
CA LEU A 149 -6.04 -17.43 -1.11
C LEU A 149 -6.04 -16.69 0.24
N MET A 150 -4.87 -16.29 0.73
CA MET A 150 -4.76 -15.49 1.95
C MET A 150 -5.37 -14.09 1.78
N MET A 151 -5.11 -13.43 0.65
CA MET A 151 -5.72 -12.14 0.31
C MET A 151 -7.24 -12.24 0.20
N GLN A 152 -7.77 -13.30 -0.43
CA GLN A 152 -9.21 -13.53 -0.56
C GLN A 152 -9.87 -13.76 0.81
N LYS A 153 -9.20 -14.50 1.71
CA LYS A 153 -9.65 -14.63 3.10
C LYS A 153 -9.72 -13.27 3.80
N ALA A 154 -8.69 -12.45 3.67
CA ALA A 154 -8.65 -11.11 4.27
C ALA A 154 -9.79 -10.23 3.74
N ALA A 155 -10.03 -10.24 2.43
CA ALA A 155 -11.13 -9.52 1.80
C ALA A 155 -12.50 -10.01 2.30
N ALA A 156 -12.72 -11.33 2.34
CA ALA A 156 -13.99 -11.90 2.80
C ALA A 156 -14.28 -11.56 4.28
N LEU A 157 -13.27 -11.57 5.14
CA LEU A 157 -13.40 -11.17 6.55
C LEU A 157 -13.76 -9.68 6.66
N TYR A 158 -13.06 -8.83 5.91
CA TYR A 158 -13.33 -7.40 5.88
C TYR A 158 -14.75 -7.10 5.40
N ASP A 159 -15.19 -7.69 4.29
CA ASP A 159 -16.54 -7.50 3.73
C ASP A 159 -17.65 -8.02 4.66
N SER A 160 -17.32 -8.98 5.55
CA SER A 160 -18.25 -9.49 6.57
C SER A 160 -18.36 -8.61 7.83
N GLY A 161 -17.52 -7.57 7.94
CA GLY A 161 -17.45 -6.69 9.11
C GLY A 161 -16.56 -7.22 10.24
N ASP A 162 -15.82 -8.32 10.04
CA ASP A 162 -14.82 -8.81 11.00
C ASP A 162 -13.47 -8.13 10.79
N ASP A 163 -13.40 -6.84 11.15
CA ASP A 163 -12.19 -6.03 11.00
C ASP A 163 -10.97 -6.61 11.74
N PHE A 164 -11.20 -7.23 12.90
CA PHE A 164 -10.14 -7.84 13.70
C PHE A 164 -9.60 -9.10 13.04
N GLY A 165 -10.46 -10.00 12.58
CA GLY A 165 -10.06 -11.18 11.81
C GLY A 165 -9.40 -10.80 10.48
N ALA A 166 -9.90 -9.76 9.82
CA ALA A 166 -9.33 -9.25 8.58
C ALA A 166 -7.92 -8.70 8.78
N ALA A 167 -7.62 -8.03 9.91
CA ALA A 167 -6.32 -7.42 10.17
C ALA A 167 -5.17 -8.43 10.13
N GLU A 168 -5.32 -9.57 10.82
CA GLU A 168 -4.30 -10.63 10.83
C GLU A 168 -4.12 -11.23 9.43
N ALA A 169 -5.23 -11.56 8.77
CA ALA A 169 -5.22 -12.12 7.42
C ALA A 169 -4.60 -11.15 6.40
N ALA A 170 -4.89 -9.85 6.49
CA ALA A 170 -4.37 -8.82 5.59
C ALA A 170 -2.85 -8.64 5.76
N ASN A 171 -2.33 -8.71 7.00
CA ASN A 171 -0.89 -8.68 7.25
C ASN A 171 -0.18 -9.87 6.59
N MET A 172 -0.72 -11.09 6.80
CA MET A 172 -0.18 -12.30 6.18
C MET A 172 -0.27 -12.23 4.65
N ALA A 173 -1.40 -11.79 4.11
CA ALA A 173 -1.62 -11.64 2.67
C ALA A 173 -0.61 -10.69 2.04
N LYS A 174 -0.44 -9.49 2.61
CA LYS A 174 0.49 -8.49 2.09
C LYS A 174 1.93 -8.97 2.11
N TYR A 175 2.34 -9.62 3.21
CA TYR A 175 3.68 -10.19 3.31
C TYR A 175 3.90 -11.29 2.27
N ALA A 176 3.02 -12.29 2.24
CA ALA A 176 3.14 -13.43 1.33
C ALA A 176 3.10 -13.01 -0.14
N ALA A 177 2.20 -12.09 -0.50
CA ALA A 177 2.09 -11.57 -1.85
C ALA A 177 3.33 -10.77 -2.28
N GLY A 178 3.87 -9.92 -1.39
CA GLY A 178 5.09 -9.17 -1.68
C GLY A 178 6.29 -10.08 -1.92
N GLU A 179 6.50 -11.07 -1.05
CA GLU A 179 7.58 -12.06 -1.19
C GLU A 179 7.44 -12.89 -2.46
N ALA A 180 6.23 -13.43 -2.72
CA ALA A 180 5.97 -14.23 -3.91
C ALA A 180 6.13 -13.40 -5.20
N SER A 181 5.71 -12.13 -5.19
CA SER A 181 5.83 -11.25 -6.35
C SER A 181 7.27 -10.87 -6.67
N VAL A 182 8.15 -10.73 -5.67
CA VAL A 182 9.58 -10.41 -5.90
C VAL A 182 10.35 -11.64 -6.37
N ARG A 183 9.94 -12.84 -5.93
CA ARG A 183 10.53 -14.12 -6.40
C ARG A 183 10.08 -14.51 -7.82
N ALA A 184 8.89 -14.09 -8.23
CA ALA A 184 8.26 -14.37 -9.53
C ALA A 184 9.02 -13.73 -10.69
#